data_AF-A0A8J2N2T6-F1
#
_entry.id   AF-A0A8J2N2T6-F1
#
_cell.length_a   1.000
_cell.length_b   1.000
_cell.length_c   1.000
_cell.angle_alpha   90.00
_cell.angle_beta   90.00
_cell.angle_gamma   90.00
#
_symmetry.space_group_name_H-M   'P 1'
#
loop_
_entity.id
_entity.type
_entity.pdbx_description
1 polymer ?
#
loop_
_entity_poly.entity_id
_entity_poly.type
_entity_poly.pdbx_seq_one_letter_code
_entity_poly.pdbx_strand_id
1 'polypeptide(L)'
;MPNYKGIFTKAYWTFAILGIIWAAFVGLLINPTVQRHALYAHKFQTSFLHNVSNPEEFGFAKGQVQPFWLTTADEEKLFCWHVLPLDVYLENEHELFTSAVSGEIAEELKGTVGEKLLSSDPDSKVVVNFHGNAGHLAQGYRPSTYRSISGIPRTHLLTCDYRGYGLSTLTNYPHIPTESGLITDATSLISYVNDDLSHPSTRTVLLGQSLGTAVTAAAALYFTQPASELIPAMSYPSAMANSKRKFDGFAGIVLVAPFTSLPQLLKTYKIGGFLPVLKPLQSYPRIANYLASRIIDHWPTLPRLRALISAPSSKKNGFHITLLHARNDQDITYWEAEALYEPLASQMLGEEGFVAEEERRTIHGGDRVKRGAFAYKKVEDDKGDRMVELEVVRFGGIMRLWGGRRLVLLSGGRLQGGR
;
A
#
# COMPACT_ATOMS: atom_id res chain seq x y z
N MET A 1 34.96 43.25 18.74
CA MET A 1 33.71 42.46 18.62
C MET A 1 33.60 41.96 17.20
N PRO A 2 33.34 40.67 16.95
CA PRO A 2 33.19 40.16 15.58
C PRO A 2 32.02 40.87 14.87
N ASN A 3 32.18 41.18 13.58
CA ASN A 3 31.17 41.87 12.78
C ASN A 3 30.05 40.90 12.38
N TYR A 4 29.18 40.57 13.34
CA TYR A 4 28.06 39.65 13.12
C TYR A 4 27.00 40.21 12.17
N LYS A 5 26.98 41.52 11.92
CA LYS A 5 25.96 42.18 11.06
C LYS A 5 25.95 41.60 9.64
N GLY A 6 27.12 41.36 9.05
CA GLY A 6 27.21 40.75 7.72
C GLY A 6 26.71 39.30 7.66
N ILE A 7 26.90 38.54 8.74
CA ILE A 7 26.43 37.15 8.87
C ILE A 7 24.91 37.14 9.03
N PHE A 8 24.35 37.99 9.90
CA PHE A 8 22.91 38.11 10.09
C PHE A 8 22.19 38.57 8.82
N THR A 9 22.72 39.54 8.09
CA THR A 9 22.11 39.99 6.83
C THR A 9 22.11 38.89 5.78
N LYS A 10 23.20 38.13 5.64
CA LYS A 10 23.26 36.98 4.72
C LYS A 10 22.25 35.90 5.11
N ALA A 11 22.23 35.51 6.39
CA ALA A 11 21.28 34.52 6.90
C ALA A 11 19.82 34.96 6.70
N TYR A 12 19.50 36.23 6.99
CA TYR A 12 18.17 36.80 6.76
C TYR A 12 17.72 36.65 5.31
N TRP A 13 18.55 37.10 4.35
CA TRP A 13 18.21 37.00 2.94
C TRP A 13 18.13 35.56 2.45
N THR A 14 18.98 34.65 2.95
CA THR A 14 18.86 33.22 2.66
C THR A 14 17.52 32.66 3.11
N PHE A 15 17.11 32.89 4.37
CA PHE A 15 15.81 32.41 4.87
C PHE A 15 14.63 33.10 4.19
N ALA A 16 14.74 34.39 3.84
CA ALA A 16 13.72 35.11 3.09
C ALA A 16 13.52 34.50 1.68
N ILE A 17 14.60 34.23 0.95
CA ILE A 17 14.55 33.58 -0.37
C ILE A 17 13.94 32.19 -0.26
N LEU A 18 14.37 31.38 0.71
CA LEU A 18 13.80 30.05 0.95
C LEU A 18 12.31 30.13 1.28
N GLY A 19 11.90 31.11 2.09
CA GLY A 19 10.50 31.36 2.42
C GLY A 19 9.66 31.75 1.20
N ILE A 20 10.19 32.60 0.31
CA ILE A 20 9.53 32.99 -0.95
C ILE A 20 9.39 31.78 -1.89
N ILE A 21 10.44 30.98 -2.05
CA ILE A 21 10.41 29.76 -2.88
C ILE A 21 9.36 28.78 -2.35
N TRP A 22 9.34 28.56 -1.04
CA TRP A 22 8.36 27.68 -0.41
C TRP A 22 6.92 28.23 -0.56
N ALA A 23 6.71 29.53 -0.37
CA ALA A 23 5.39 30.15 -0.54
C ALA A 23 4.90 30.08 -1.99
N ALA A 24 5.80 30.29 -2.96
CA ALA A 24 5.51 30.12 -4.38
C ALA A 24 5.14 28.65 -4.69
N PHE A 25 5.90 27.68 -4.16
CA PHE A 25 5.60 26.26 -4.30
C PHE A 25 4.21 25.91 -3.74
N VAL A 26 3.90 26.34 -2.52
CA VAL A 26 2.57 26.12 -1.90
C VAL A 26 1.46 26.81 -2.71
N GLY A 27 1.70 28.00 -3.26
CA GLY A 27 0.78 28.69 -4.15
C GLY A 27 0.51 27.90 -5.44
N LEU A 28 1.53 27.28 -6.02
CA LEU A 28 1.40 26.42 -7.21
C LEU A 28 0.58 25.15 -6.92
N LEU A 29 0.65 24.60 -5.70
CA LEU A 29 -0.14 23.42 -5.29
C LEU A 29 -1.65 23.67 -5.20
N ILE A 30 -2.12 24.91 -5.39
CA ILE A 30 -3.54 25.23 -5.58
C ILE A 30 -4.02 24.78 -6.97
N ASN A 31 -3.12 24.72 -7.96
CA ASN A 31 -3.46 24.24 -9.29
C ASN A 31 -3.63 22.70 -9.29
N PRO A 32 -4.78 22.17 -9.75
CA PRO A 32 -5.06 20.72 -9.80
C PRO A 32 -3.96 19.86 -10.43
N THR A 33 -3.46 20.29 -11.59
CA THR A 33 -2.47 19.54 -12.37
C THR A 33 -1.13 19.50 -11.67
N VAL A 34 -0.69 20.65 -11.13
CA VAL A 34 0.55 20.72 -10.35
C VAL A 34 0.43 19.89 -9.07
N GLN A 35 -0.71 19.97 -8.38
CA GLN A 35 -0.97 19.18 -7.17
C GLN A 35 -0.84 17.69 -7.44
N ARG A 36 -1.42 17.17 -8.53
CA ARG A 36 -1.35 15.74 -8.88
C ARG A 36 0.06 15.31 -9.30
N HIS A 37 0.79 16.12 -10.05
CA HIS A 37 2.19 15.82 -10.37
C HIS A 37 3.05 15.77 -9.11
N ALA A 38 2.84 16.69 -8.17
CA ALA A 38 3.54 16.70 -6.89
C ALA A 38 3.14 15.52 -5.99
N LEU A 39 1.84 15.21 -5.93
CA LEU A 39 1.31 14.11 -5.11
C LEU A 39 1.83 12.76 -5.59
N TYR A 40 1.64 12.44 -6.87
CA TYR A 40 1.94 11.11 -7.41
C TYR A 40 3.39 10.95 -7.84
N ALA A 41 4.08 12.05 -8.12
CA ALA A 41 5.48 12.04 -8.54
C ALA A 41 5.79 10.98 -9.63
N HIS A 42 4.79 10.67 -10.47
CA HIS A 42 4.77 9.46 -11.30
C HIS A 42 5.80 9.47 -12.43
N LYS A 43 6.31 10.66 -12.77
CA LYS A 43 7.42 10.85 -13.71
C LYS A 43 8.80 10.79 -13.05
N PHE A 44 8.89 10.80 -11.72
CA PHE A 44 10.16 10.68 -10.99
C PHE A 44 10.47 9.20 -10.77
N GLN A 45 11.16 8.59 -11.74
CA GLN A 45 11.50 7.17 -11.75
C GLN A 45 12.93 6.92 -12.23
N THR A 46 13.46 5.72 -11.97
CA THR A 46 14.84 5.29 -12.29
C THR A 46 14.95 4.29 -13.44
N SER A 47 13.92 4.13 -14.27
CA SER A 47 13.89 3.23 -15.44
C SER A 47 14.96 3.54 -16.49
N PHE A 48 15.63 4.69 -16.42
CA PHE A 48 16.80 4.98 -17.27
C PHE A 48 18.09 4.27 -16.79
N LEU A 49 18.10 3.72 -15.57
CA LEU A 49 19.23 2.99 -15.01
C LEU A 49 19.07 1.46 -15.08
N HIS A 50 17.82 0.99 -15.09
CA HIS A 50 17.49 -0.43 -14.98
C HIS A 50 16.30 -0.78 -15.86
N ASN A 51 16.33 -1.98 -16.44
CA ASN A 51 15.23 -2.49 -17.23
C ASN A 51 14.20 -3.20 -16.35
N VAL A 52 13.10 -2.53 -16.00
CA VAL A 52 12.02 -3.10 -15.18
C VAL A 52 11.33 -4.32 -15.81
N SER A 53 11.52 -4.53 -17.11
CA SER A 53 11.05 -5.74 -17.80
C SER A 53 11.98 -6.94 -17.60
N ASN A 54 13.16 -6.74 -17.01
CA ASN A 54 14.12 -7.78 -16.67
C ASN A 54 14.23 -7.93 -15.14
N PRO A 55 13.43 -8.82 -14.51
CA PRO A 55 13.45 -9.00 -13.06
C PRO A 55 14.80 -9.45 -12.48
N GLU A 56 15.68 -10.06 -13.27
CA GLU A 56 17.00 -10.51 -12.80
C GLU A 56 17.87 -9.33 -12.33
N GLU A 57 17.74 -8.15 -12.94
CA GLU A 57 18.42 -6.92 -12.52
C GLU A 57 18.04 -6.48 -11.09
N PHE A 58 16.90 -6.95 -10.60
CA PHE A 58 16.37 -6.63 -9.27
C PHE A 58 16.60 -7.75 -8.26
N GLY A 59 17.34 -8.80 -8.62
CA GLY A 59 17.76 -9.88 -7.73
C GLY A 59 16.79 -11.05 -7.64
N PHE A 60 16.01 -11.30 -8.69
CA PHE A 60 15.20 -12.52 -8.83
C PHE A 60 15.93 -13.54 -9.70
N ALA A 61 15.60 -14.82 -9.51
CA ALA A 61 16.10 -15.87 -10.40
C ALA A 61 15.37 -15.82 -11.75
N LYS A 62 16.02 -16.31 -12.81
CA LYS A 62 15.42 -16.40 -14.15
C LYS A 62 14.14 -17.21 -14.10
N GLY A 63 13.06 -16.66 -14.65
CA GLY A 63 11.73 -17.28 -14.65
C GLY A 63 10.98 -17.25 -13.31
N GLN A 64 11.57 -16.73 -12.24
CA GLN A 64 10.87 -16.57 -10.95
C GLN A 64 9.78 -15.51 -11.01
N VAL A 65 9.98 -14.49 -11.85
CA VAL A 65 9.05 -13.39 -12.05
C VAL A 65 8.61 -13.38 -13.49
N GLN A 66 7.30 -13.36 -13.72
CA GLN A 66 6.68 -13.18 -15.02
C GLN A 66 6.16 -11.74 -15.13
N PRO A 67 6.82 -10.85 -15.90
CA PRO A 67 6.23 -9.59 -16.29
C PRO A 67 5.03 -9.83 -17.21
N PHE A 68 3.96 -9.07 -17.06
CA PHE A 68 2.76 -9.16 -17.89
C PHE A 68 2.00 -7.84 -17.96
N TRP A 69 1.12 -7.71 -18.95
CA TRP A 69 0.18 -6.60 -19.05
C TRP A 69 -1.17 -6.94 -18.45
N LEU A 70 -1.73 -6.01 -17.68
CA LEU A 70 -3.12 -6.05 -17.22
C LEU A 70 -3.90 -4.94 -17.91
N THR A 71 -5.09 -5.26 -18.45
CA THR A 71 -6.00 -4.25 -18.98
C THR A 71 -7.01 -3.88 -17.90
N THR A 72 -7.16 -2.59 -17.58
CA THR A 72 -8.12 -2.13 -16.57
C THR A 72 -9.54 -2.08 -17.14
N ALA A 73 -10.52 -1.93 -16.24
CA ALA A 73 -11.93 -1.74 -16.62
C ALA A 73 -12.18 -0.50 -17.50
N ASP A 74 -11.24 0.45 -17.52
CA ASP A 74 -11.24 1.63 -18.36
C ASP A 74 -10.16 1.62 -19.44
N GLU A 75 -9.66 0.43 -19.80
CA GLU A 75 -8.76 0.19 -20.94
C GLU A 75 -7.33 0.76 -20.83
N GLU A 76 -6.90 1.16 -19.63
CA GLU A 76 -5.47 1.41 -19.38
C GLU A 76 -4.71 0.07 -19.34
N LYS A 77 -3.47 0.07 -19.81
CA LYS A 77 -2.54 -1.06 -19.72
C LYS A 77 -1.58 -0.84 -18.57
N LEU A 78 -1.68 -1.69 -17.55
CA LEU A 78 -0.77 -1.68 -16.41
C LEU A 78 0.34 -2.70 -16.61
N PHE A 79 1.57 -2.28 -16.36
CA PHE A 79 2.72 -3.17 -16.32
C PHE A 79 2.79 -3.85 -14.96
N CYS A 80 2.80 -5.18 -14.95
CA CYS A 80 2.66 -5.98 -13.75
C CYS A 80 3.72 -7.07 -13.65
N TRP A 81 4.00 -7.50 -12.43
CA TRP A 81 4.84 -8.66 -12.12
C TRP A 81 4.02 -9.69 -11.34
N HIS A 82 4.14 -10.95 -11.75
CA HIS A 82 3.79 -12.12 -10.95
C HIS A 82 5.08 -12.76 -10.42
N VAL A 83 5.24 -12.78 -9.10
CA VAL A 83 6.42 -13.34 -8.42
C VAL A 83 6.03 -14.69 -7.82
N LEU A 84 6.75 -15.74 -8.22
CA LEU A 84 6.57 -17.09 -7.69
C LEU A 84 7.19 -17.23 -6.29
N PRO A 85 6.53 -17.98 -5.39
CA PRO A 85 7.15 -18.35 -4.13
C PRO A 85 8.32 -19.32 -4.38
N LEU A 86 9.31 -19.28 -3.48
CA LEU A 86 10.58 -19.97 -3.67
C LEU A 86 10.43 -21.50 -3.70
N ASP A 87 9.51 -22.06 -2.93
CA ASP A 87 9.20 -23.49 -2.93
C ASP A 87 8.67 -23.95 -4.28
N VAL A 88 7.65 -23.25 -4.81
CA VAL A 88 7.07 -23.55 -6.13
C VAL A 88 8.09 -23.34 -7.25
N TYR A 89 8.93 -22.30 -7.16
CA TYR A 89 10.01 -22.08 -8.13
C TYR A 89 11.00 -23.24 -8.15
N LEU A 90 11.50 -23.67 -6.98
CA LEU A 90 12.49 -24.74 -6.87
C LEU A 90 11.95 -26.09 -7.37
N GLU A 91 10.67 -26.37 -7.14
CA GLU A 91 10.02 -27.59 -7.64
C GLU A 91 9.87 -27.62 -9.18
N ASN A 92 9.85 -26.45 -9.82
CA ASN A 92 9.56 -26.29 -11.25
C ASN A 92 10.69 -25.56 -12.02
N GLU A 93 11.89 -25.48 -11.43
CA GLU A 93 13.02 -24.66 -11.92
C GLU A 93 13.36 -24.98 -13.37
N HIS A 94 13.40 -26.26 -13.73
CA HIS A 94 13.76 -26.69 -15.08
C HIS A 94 12.80 -26.14 -16.15
N GLU A 95 11.48 -26.24 -15.92
CA GLU A 95 10.47 -25.71 -16.85
C GLU A 95 10.53 -24.19 -16.93
N LEU A 96 10.64 -23.52 -15.79
CA LEU A 96 10.69 -22.05 -15.71
C LEU A 96 11.96 -21.46 -16.33
N PHE A 97 13.08 -22.17 -16.24
CA PHE A 97 14.36 -21.73 -16.81
C PHE A 97 14.43 -21.96 -18.33
N THR A 98 13.89 -23.08 -18.81
CA THR A 98 13.97 -23.50 -20.22
C THR A 98 12.85 -22.96 -21.09
N SER A 99 11.74 -22.52 -20.50
CA SER A 99 10.65 -21.87 -21.23
C SER A 99 11.19 -20.71 -22.07
N ALA A 100 10.95 -20.76 -23.38
CA ALA A 100 11.40 -19.75 -24.34
C ALA A 100 10.83 -18.34 -24.05
N VAL A 101 9.77 -18.26 -23.22
CA VAL A 101 9.08 -17.02 -22.82
C VAL A 101 9.63 -16.48 -21.48
N SER A 102 10.55 -17.20 -20.84
CA SER A 102 11.16 -16.80 -19.56
C SER A 102 12.01 -15.54 -19.73
N GLY A 103 11.49 -14.40 -19.27
CA GLY A 103 12.10 -13.08 -19.40
C GLY A 103 11.41 -12.12 -20.38
N GLU A 104 10.37 -12.57 -21.09
CA GLU A 104 9.53 -11.71 -21.93
C GLU A 104 8.33 -11.16 -21.16
N ILE A 105 7.78 -10.03 -21.61
CA ILE A 105 6.54 -9.47 -21.07
C ILE A 105 5.37 -10.20 -21.73
N ALA A 106 4.59 -10.94 -20.94
CA ALA A 106 3.39 -11.60 -21.44
C ALA A 106 2.26 -10.59 -21.72
N GLU A 107 1.45 -10.86 -22.75
CA GLU A 107 0.26 -10.05 -23.06
C GLU A 107 -0.77 -10.06 -21.92
N GLU A 108 -0.82 -11.16 -21.18
CA GLU A 108 -1.57 -11.33 -19.95
C GLU A 108 -0.92 -12.42 -19.08
N LEU A 109 -1.24 -12.49 -17.79
CA LEU A 109 -0.71 -13.54 -16.91
C LEU A 109 -1.33 -14.91 -17.22
N LYS A 110 -2.60 -14.92 -17.63
CA LYS A 110 -3.37 -16.12 -17.94
C LYS A 110 -2.69 -16.94 -19.03
N GLY A 111 -2.57 -18.26 -18.81
CA GLY A 111 -1.93 -19.17 -19.77
C GLY A 111 -0.40 -19.24 -19.66
N THR A 112 0.24 -18.36 -18.89
CA THR A 112 1.67 -18.48 -18.55
C THR A 112 1.93 -19.68 -17.63
N VAL A 113 3.18 -20.15 -17.56
CA VAL A 113 3.57 -21.22 -16.62
C VAL A 113 3.31 -20.78 -15.18
N GLY A 114 3.62 -19.52 -14.84
CA GLY A 114 3.38 -18.99 -13.50
C GLY A 114 1.91 -19.05 -13.08
N GLU A 115 0.99 -18.70 -13.98
CA GLU A 115 -0.45 -18.83 -13.71
C GLU A 115 -0.87 -20.28 -13.53
N LYS A 116 -0.39 -21.22 -14.36
CA LYS A 116 -0.69 -22.65 -14.21
C LYS A 116 -0.26 -23.17 -12.84
N LEU A 117 0.92 -22.76 -12.37
CA LEU A 117 1.42 -23.14 -11.04
C LEU A 117 0.54 -22.55 -9.92
N LEU A 118 0.04 -21.33 -10.09
CA LEU A 118 -0.91 -20.72 -9.15
C LEU A 118 -2.26 -21.44 -9.13
N SER A 119 -2.82 -21.76 -10.31
CA SER A 119 -4.18 -22.30 -10.44
C SER A 119 -4.29 -23.80 -10.22
N SER A 120 -3.22 -24.55 -10.47
CA SER A 120 -3.15 -26.00 -10.17
C SER A 120 -3.01 -26.30 -8.67
N ASP A 121 -2.54 -25.33 -7.90
CA ASP A 121 -2.36 -25.45 -6.46
C ASP A 121 -3.64 -25.05 -5.70
N PRO A 122 -4.33 -26.00 -5.03
CA PRO A 122 -5.56 -25.72 -4.27
C PRO A 122 -5.33 -24.98 -2.94
N ASP A 123 -4.11 -24.93 -2.43
CA ASP A 123 -3.73 -24.23 -1.19
C ASP A 123 -2.89 -22.97 -1.45
N SER A 124 -2.67 -22.61 -2.73
CA SER A 124 -1.98 -21.40 -3.12
C SER A 124 -2.58 -20.15 -2.46
N LYS A 125 -1.73 -19.16 -2.22
CA LYS A 125 -2.14 -17.89 -1.64
C LYS A 125 -1.66 -16.78 -2.55
N VAL A 126 -2.39 -15.69 -2.57
CA VAL A 126 -2.05 -14.52 -3.38
C VAL A 126 -1.89 -13.31 -2.47
N VAL A 127 -0.79 -12.60 -2.62
CA VAL A 127 -0.63 -11.24 -2.12
C VAL A 127 -0.77 -10.28 -3.29
N VAL A 128 -1.81 -9.44 -3.27
CA VAL A 128 -1.92 -8.31 -4.20
C VAL A 128 -1.27 -7.10 -3.54
N ASN A 129 -0.15 -6.65 -4.09
CA ASN A 129 0.65 -5.56 -3.54
C ASN A 129 0.43 -4.24 -4.30
N PHE A 130 0.23 -3.17 -3.53
CA PHE A 130 0.03 -1.80 -3.98
C PHE A 130 1.18 -0.93 -3.47
N HIS A 131 2.02 -0.47 -4.40
CA HIS A 131 3.25 0.24 -4.06
C HIS A 131 3.01 1.69 -3.62
N GLY A 132 4.05 2.31 -3.05
CA GLY A 132 3.99 3.70 -2.57
C GLY A 132 4.12 4.76 -3.67
N ASN A 133 4.21 6.01 -3.24
CA ASN A 133 4.38 7.15 -4.13
C ASN A 133 5.69 7.09 -4.95
N ALA A 134 5.70 7.75 -6.11
CA ALA A 134 6.82 7.86 -7.04
C ALA A 134 7.36 6.52 -7.59
N GLY A 135 8.32 6.62 -8.50
CA GLY A 135 9.09 5.50 -9.03
C GLY A 135 8.30 4.51 -9.87
N HIS A 136 8.80 3.28 -9.96
CA HIS A 136 8.15 2.14 -10.60
C HIS A 136 8.13 0.91 -9.67
N LEU A 137 7.41 -0.15 -10.01
CA LEU A 137 7.11 -1.29 -9.12
C LEU A 137 8.37 -1.99 -8.58
N ALA A 138 9.50 -1.88 -9.28
CA ALA A 138 10.79 -2.47 -8.88
C ALA A 138 11.78 -1.45 -8.26
N GLN A 139 11.36 -0.21 -8.00
CA GLN A 139 12.25 0.84 -7.53
C GLN A 139 12.51 0.78 -6.01
N GLY A 140 13.75 1.06 -5.61
CA GLY A 140 14.13 1.19 -4.20
C GLY A 140 14.07 -0.14 -3.44
N TYR A 141 13.36 -0.17 -2.32
CA TYR A 141 13.27 -1.34 -1.44
C TYR A 141 12.21 -2.36 -1.90
N ARG A 142 11.38 -2.03 -2.90
CA ARG A 142 10.22 -2.84 -3.31
C ARG A 142 10.60 -4.29 -3.69
N PRO A 143 11.65 -4.55 -4.50
CA PRO A 143 12.09 -5.92 -4.78
C PRO A 143 12.45 -6.73 -3.53
N SER A 144 13.00 -6.10 -2.50
CA SER A 144 13.31 -6.77 -1.23
C SER A 144 12.05 -7.20 -0.48
N THR A 145 10.97 -6.40 -0.55
CA THR A 145 9.65 -6.79 -0.02
C THR A 145 9.15 -8.03 -0.75
N TYR A 146 9.19 -8.03 -2.08
CA TYR A 146 8.70 -9.14 -2.89
C TYR A 146 9.47 -10.44 -2.65
N ARG A 147 10.80 -10.36 -2.51
CA ARG A 147 11.63 -11.52 -2.12
C ARG A 147 11.32 -12.05 -0.72
N SER A 148 10.96 -11.16 0.21
CA SER A 148 10.57 -11.58 1.56
C SER A 148 9.23 -12.32 1.52
N ILE A 149 8.31 -11.89 0.66
CA ILE A 149 7.00 -12.52 0.45
C ILE A 149 7.14 -13.85 -0.30
N SER A 150 8.02 -13.93 -1.31
CA SER A 150 8.28 -15.19 -2.01
C SER A 150 8.92 -16.26 -1.12
N GLY A 151 9.50 -15.88 0.02
CA GLY A 151 9.93 -16.82 1.06
C GLY A 151 8.79 -17.45 1.86
N ILE A 152 7.55 -17.01 1.68
CA ILE A 152 6.38 -17.61 2.32
C ILE A 152 5.87 -18.75 1.42
N PRO A 153 5.76 -19.99 1.93
CA PRO A 153 5.37 -21.15 1.13
C PRO A 153 4.06 -20.93 0.36
N ARG A 154 4.03 -21.36 -0.90
CA ARG A 154 2.86 -21.35 -1.80
C ARG A 154 2.17 -19.97 -1.91
N THR A 155 2.91 -18.90 -1.64
CA THR A 155 2.38 -17.53 -1.63
C THR A 155 2.90 -16.73 -2.81
N HIS A 156 2.08 -16.65 -3.84
CA HIS A 156 2.35 -15.83 -5.03
C HIS A 156 2.14 -14.35 -4.71
N LEU A 157 2.90 -13.49 -5.39
CA LEU A 157 2.69 -12.05 -5.32
C LEU A 157 2.35 -11.49 -6.70
N LEU A 158 1.31 -10.66 -6.76
CA LEU A 158 0.99 -9.85 -7.93
C LEU A 158 1.11 -8.37 -7.56
N THR A 159 1.80 -7.60 -8.39
CA THR A 159 1.97 -6.16 -8.21
C THR A 159 2.00 -5.48 -9.57
N CYS A 160 1.41 -4.30 -9.68
CA CYS A 160 1.43 -3.51 -10.91
C CYS A 160 1.91 -2.09 -10.63
N ASP A 161 2.51 -1.46 -11.63
CA ASP A 161 2.62 -0.01 -11.68
C ASP A 161 1.24 0.60 -11.92
N TYR A 162 0.89 1.62 -11.14
CA TYR A 162 -0.33 2.41 -11.42
C TYR A 162 -0.27 3.07 -12.79
N ARG A 163 -1.42 3.45 -13.35
CA ARG A 163 -1.48 4.24 -14.59
C ARG A 163 -0.54 5.44 -14.52
N GLY A 164 0.30 5.61 -15.54
CA GLY A 164 1.29 6.67 -15.63
C GLY A 164 2.56 6.49 -14.82
N TYR A 165 2.71 5.41 -14.05
CA TYR A 165 3.95 5.00 -13.39
C TYR A 165 4.70 3.98 -14.24
N GLY A 166 6.02 3.96 -14.14
CA GLY A 166 6.87 2.99 -14.82
C GLY A 166 6.53 2.85 -16.30
N LEU A 167 6.14 1.65 -16.71
CA LEU A 167 5.74 1.32 -18.09
C LEU A 167 4.22 1.35 -18.31
N SER A 168 3.42 1.57 -17.27
CA SER A 168 1.96 1.62 -17.37
C SER A 168 1.50 2.85 -18.16
N THR A 169 0.45 2.68 -18.96
CA THR A 169 -0.10 3.74 -19.80
C THR A 169 -0.81 4.81 -18.98
N LEU A 170 -1.08 5.94 -19.63
CA LEU A 170 -1.86 7.04 -19.09
C LEU A 170 -2.60 7.72 -20.23
N THR A 171 -3.46 6.96 -20.90
CA THR A 171 -4.17 7.38 -22.10
C THR A 171 -5.46 8.12 -21.78
N ASN A 172 -6.08 7.81 -20.64
CA ASN A 172 -7.36 8.38 -20.28
C ASN A 172 -7.23 9.82 -19.77
N TYR A 173 -8.18 10.68 -20.16
CA TYR A 173 -8.32 12.01 -19.58
C TYR A 173 -8.46 11.89 -18.05
N PRO A 174 -7.79 12.71 -17.22
CA PRO A 174 -7.07 13.94 -17.55
C PRO A 174 -5.58 13.80 -17.92
N HIS A 175 -5.12 12.62 -18.34
CA HIS A 175 -3.72 12.31 -18.67
C HIS A 175 -2.75 12.56 -17.51
N ILE A 176 -3.26 12.36 -16.30
CA ILE A 176 -2.53 12.47 -15.04
C ILE A 176 -3.14 11.47 -14.05
N PRO A 177 -2.34 10.80 -13.20
CA PRO A 177 -2.92 9.89 -12.21
C PRO A 177 -3.88 10.65 -11.29
N THR A 178 -4.94 9.97 -10.88
CA THR A 178 -6.00 10.52 -10.01
C THR A 178 -6.37 9.49 -8.95
N GLU A 179 -7.07 9.93 -7.90
CA GLU A 179 -7.56 9.01 -6.87
C GLU A 179 -8.50 7.95 -7.45
N SER A 180 -9.45 8.36 -8.28
CA SER A 180 -10.36 7.42 -8.97
C SER A 180 -9.61 6.47 -9.90
N GLY A 181 -8.60 6.95 -10.64
CA GLY A 181 -7.83 6.12 -11.56
C GLY A 181 -7.03 5.04 -10.85
N LEU A 182 -6.33 5.39 -9.76
CA LEU A 182 -5.60 4.40 -8.96
C LEU A 182 -6.52 3.39 -8.27
N ILE A 183 -7.74 3.81 -7.89
CA ILE A 183 -8.76 2.88 -7.38
C ILE A 183 -9.19 1.93 -8.49
N THR A 184 -9.48 2.42 -9.70
CA THR A 184 -9.83 1.58 -10.86
C THR A 184 -8.72 0.58 -11.19
N ASP A 185 -7.45 1.00 -11.15
CA ASP A 185 -6.29 0.12 -11.35
C ASP A 185 -6.30 -1.03 -10.33
N ALA A 186 -6.46 -0.69 -9.05
CA ALA A 186 -6.45 -1.66 -7.96
C ALA A 186 -7.63 -2.63 -8.02
N THR A 187 -8.83 -2.14 -8.30
CA THR A 187 -10.01 -2.99 -8.42
C THR A 187 -9.94 -3.88 -9.65
N SER A 188 -9.34 -3.40 -10.75
CA SER A 188 -9.11 -4.23 -11.95
C SER A 188 -8.17 -5.39 -11.67
N LEU A 189 -7.06 -5.15 -10.94
CA LEU A 189 -6.13 -6.21 -10.57
C LEU A 189 -6.77 -7.24 -9.63
N ILE A 190 -7.55 -6.81 -8.63
CA ILE A 190 -8.24 -7.73 -7.72
C ILE A 190 -9.31 -8.53 -8.45
N SER A 191 -10.10 -7.89 -9.33
CA SER A 191 -11.08 -8.59 -10.17
C SER A 191 -10.40 -9.58 -11.11
N TYR A 192 -9.26 -9.23 -11.71
CA TYR A 192 -8.49 -10.16 -12.53
C TYR A 192 -8.05 -11.41 -11.75
N VAL A 193 -7.54 -11.23 -10.53
CA VAL A 193 -7.19 -12.35 -9.64
C VAL A 193 -8.42 -13.20 -9.29
N ASN A 194 -9.54 -12.56 -8.94
CA ASN A 194 -10.73 -13.25 -8.49
C ASN A 194 -11.47 -13.98 -9.62
N ASP A 195 -11.70 -13.29 -10.73
CA ASP A 195 -12.57 -13.72 -11.81
C ASP A 195 -11.78 -14.42 -12.93
N ASP A 196 -10.77 -13.76 -13.51
CA ASP A 196 -10.03 -14.27 -14.67
C ASP A 196 -9.07 -15.41 -14.32
N LEU A 197 -8.32 -15.26 -13.22
CA LEU A 197 -7.43 -16.29 -12.65
C LEU A 197 -8.18 -17.24 -11.71
N SER A 198 -9.44 -16.95 -11.41
CA SER A 198 -10.29 -17.85 -10.64
C SER A 198 -9.78 -18.16 -9.22
N HIS A 199 -8.95 -17.30 -8.64
CA HIS A 199 -8.37 -17.46 -7.31
C HIS A 199 -9.28 -16.86 -6.23
N PRO A 200 -9.64 -17.59 -5.16
CA PRO A 200 -10.63 -17.12 -4.19
C PRO A 200 -10.11 -15.96 -3.33
N SER A 201 -10.96 -14.95 -3.12
CA SER A 201 -10.65 -13.79 -2.25
C SER A 201 -10.29 -14.18 -0.81
N THR A 202 -10.83 -15.28 -0.29
CA THR A 202 -10.52 -15.83 1.04
C THR A 202 -9.10 -16.39 1.19
N ARG A 203 -8.35 -16.53 0.08
CA ARG A 203 -6.91 -16.85 0.07
C ARG A 203 -6.06 -15.67 -0.46
N THR A 204 -6.66 -14.50 -0.61
CA THR A 204 -6.01 -13.29 -1.12
C THR A 204 -5.80 -12.28 0.00
N VAL A 205 -4.54 -11.86 0.19
CA VAL A 205 -4.16 -10.75 1.07
C VAL A 205 -3.94 -9.50 0.23
N LEU A 206 -4.50 -8.37 0.66
CA LEU A 206 -4.18 -7.08 0.09
C LEU A 206 -3.07 -6.41 0.92
N LEU A 207 -2.01 -5.98 0.26
CA LEU A 207 -0.87 -5.32 0.88
C LEU A 207 -0.67 -3.93 0.27
N GLY A 208 -0.67 -2.89 1.10
CA GLY A 208 -0.38 -1.52 0.69
C GLY A 208 0.82 -0.96 1.42
N GLN A 209 1.63 -0.16 0.73
CA GLN A 209 2.74 0.58 1.34
C GLN A 209 2.63 2.08 1.05
N SER A 210 2.75 2.95 2.05
CA SER A 210 2.64 4.41 1.89
C SER A 210 1.33 4.81 1.17
N LEU A 211 1.38 5.55 0.05
CA LEU A 211 0.22 5.82 -0.81
C LEU A 211 -0.63 4.56 -1.09
N GLY A 212 0.02 3.42 -1.31
CA GLY A 212 -0.63 2.13 -1.54
C GLY A 212 -1.53 1.67 -0.39
N THR A 213 -1.36 2.17 0.85
CA THR A 213 -2.30 1.86 1.94
C THR A 213 -3.67 2.48 1.72
N ALA A 214 -3.72 3.69 1.17
CA ALA A 214 -4.98 4.36 0.88
C ALA A 214 -5.69 3.74 -0.32
N VAL A 215 -4.92 3.32 -1.33
CA VAL A 215 -5.40 2.52 -2.47
C VAL A 215 -5.98 1.19 -1.99
N THR A 216 -5.24 0.49 -1.11
CA THR A 216 -5.67 -0.79 -0.51
C THR A 216 -6.98 -0.64 0.26
N ALA A 217 -7.10 0.37 1.13
CA ALA A 217 -8.32 0.61 1.90
C ALA A 217 -9.53 0.93 1.00
N ALA A 218 -9.30 1.68 -0.08
CA ALA A 218 -10.35 1.98 -1.07
C ALA A 218 -10.79 0.74 -1.84
N ALA A 219 -9.84 -0.05 -2.35
CA ALA A 219 -10.13 -1.28 -3.06
C ALA A 219 -10.84 -2.29 -2.15
N ALA A 220 -10.39 -2.47 -0.90
CA ALA A 220 -11.02 -3.36 0.05
C ALA A 220 -12.47 -2.94 0.37
N LEU A 221 -12.72 -1.64 0.56
CA LEU A 221 -14.08 -1.12 0.75
C LEU A 221 -14.93 -1.32 -0.50
N TYR A 222 -14.37 -1.13 -1.68
CA TYR A 222 -15.10 -1.31 -2.94
C TYR A 222 -15.67 -2.73 -3.10
N PHE A 223 -14.90 -3.78 -2.78
CA PHE A 223 -15.41 -5.16 -2.81
C PHE A 223 -16.39 -5.47 -1.66
N THR A 224 -16.25 -4.78 -0.52
CA THR A 224 -17.08 -5.01 0.67
C THR A 224 -18.43 -4.29 0.61
N GLN A 225 -18.43 -3.04 0.13
CA GLN A 225 -19.56 -2.13 0.05
C GLN A 225 -19.40 -1.20 -1.18
N PRO A 226 -19.65 -1.72 -2.41
CA PRO A 226 -19.45 -0.96 -3.66
C PRO A 226 -20.24 0.36 -3.74
N ALA A 227 -21.40 0.42 -3.07
CA ALA A 227 -22.29 1.59 -3.05
C ALA A 227 -21.87 2.66 -2.01
N SER A 228 -20.71 2.52 -1.36
CA SER A 228 -20.23 3.51 -0.40
C SER A 228 -19.87 4.84 -1.07
N GLU A 229 -20.38 5.95 -0.53
CA GLU A 229 -20.04 7.31 -0.98
C GLU A 229 -18.54 7.66 -0.83
N LEU A 230 -17.80 6.86 -0.05
CA LEU A 230 -16.35 6.99 0.12
C LEU A 230 -15.54 6.41 -1.05
N ILE A 231 -16.21 5.73 -1.98
CA ILE A 231 -15.65 5.32 -3.27
C ILE A 231 -16.00 6.42 -4.29
N PRO A 232 -15.02 7.08 -4.91
CA PRO A 232 -15.29 8.09 -5.93
C PRO A 232 -16.12 7.51 -7.07
N ALA A 233 -16.99 8.34 -7.67
CA ALA A 233 -17.71 7.95 -8.87
C ALA A 233 -16.72 7.55 -9.97
N MET A 234 -16.80 6.30 -10.41
CA MET A 234 -16.02 5.79 -11.53
C MET A 234 -16.84 5.99 -12.81
N SER A 235 -16.20 6.49 -13.87
CA SER A 235 -16.85 6.73 -15.16
C SER A 235 -17.15 5.44 -15.95
N TYR A 236 -16.83 4.27 -15.39
CA TYR A 236 -16.84 2.98 -16.05
C TYR A 236 -17.60 1.96 -15.21
N PRO A 237 -18.10 0.86 -15.83
CA PRO A 237 -18.82 -0.18 -15.11
C PRO A 237 -17.96 -0.70 -13.95
N SER A 238 -18.61 -0.82 -12.80
CA SER A 238 -18.05 -1.44 -11.62
C SER A 238 -17.44 -2.81 -12.01
N ALA A 239 -16.15 -3.04 -11.75
CA ALA A 239 -15.50 -4.34 -11.90
C ALA A 239 -16.28 -5.47 -11.17
N MET A 240 -16.98 -5.14 -10.09
CA MET A 240 -17.90 -6.03 -9.38
C MET A 240 -19.22 -6.31 -10.13
N ALA A 241 -19.68 -5.43 -11.03
CA ALA A 241 -20.97 -5.62 -11.72
C ALA A 241 -20.97 -6.87 -12.63
N ASN A 242 -19.80 -7.29 -13.09
CA ASN A 242 -19.63 -8.46 -13.95
C ASN A 242 -19.03 -9.67 -13.22
N SER A 243 -18.73 -9.55 -11.92
CA SER A 243 -18.14 -10.67 -11.17
C SER A 243 -19.18 -11.78 -11.01
N LYS A 244 -18.79 -12.99 -11.38
CA LYS A 244 -19.62 -14.21 -11.25
C LYS A 244 -19.39 -14.91 -9.92
N ARG A 245 -18.43 -14.42 -9.12
CA ARG A 245 -17.98 -15.05 -7.88
C ARG A 245 -18.51 -14.30 -6.67
N LYS A 246 -18.91 -15.06 -5.67
CA LYS A 246 -19.29 -14.52 -4.38
C LYS A 246 -18.04 -13.96 -3.69
N PHE A 247 -18.15 -12.73 -3.20
CA PHE A 247 -17.11 -12.12 -2.37
C PHE A 247 -17.33 -12.48 -0.91
N ASP A 248 -16.42 -13.27 -0.34
CA ASP A 248 -16.49 -13.77 1.03
C ASP A 248 -15.47 -13.11 1.96
N GLY A 249 -14.92 -11.96 1.56
CA GLY A 249 -13.88 -11.25 2.30
C GLY A 249 -12.47 -11.61 1.84
N PHE A 250 -11.51 -10.79 2.23
CA PHE A 250 -10.09 -11.05 2.00
C PHE A 250 -9.50 -11.84 3.16
N ALA A 251 -8.46 -12.64 2.88
CA ALA A 251 -7.69 -13.33 3.92
C ALA A 251 -7.05 -12.36 4.92
N GLY A 252 -6.71 -11.15 4.45
CA GLY A 252 -6.18 -10.08 5.29
C GLY A 252 -5.91 -8.80 4.51
N ILE A 253 -5.83 -7.69 5.24
CA ILE A 253 -5.51 -6.36 4.73
C ILE A 253 -4.32 -5.84 5.53
N VAL A 254 -3.19 -5.64 4.86
CA VAL A 254 -1.93 -5.23 5.49
C VAL A 254 -1.56 -3.84 5.00
N LEU A 255 -1.48 -2.88 5.92
CA LEU A 255 -1.17 -1.48 5.61
C LEU A 255 0.15 -1.09 6.26
N VAL A 256 1.16 -0.84 5.43
CA VAL A 256 2.53 -0.52 5.85
C VAL A 256 2.80 0.98 5.70
N ALA A 257 3.22 1.62 6.79
CA ALA A 257 3.35 3.07 6.92
C ALA A 257 2.08 3.82 6.49
N PRO A 258 0.90 3.48 7.05
CA PRO A 258 -0.36 4.06 6.63
C PRO A 258 -0.54 5.50 7.14
N PHE A 259 -1.51 6.19 6.55
CA PHE A 259 -1.93 7.52 6.96
C PHE A 259 -3.45 7.68 6.97
N THR A 260 -3.95 8.56 7.82
CA THR A 260 -5.40 8.76 8.05
C THR A 260 -6.12 9.33 6.83
N SER A 261 -5.58 10.39 6.24
CA SER A 261 -5.98 10.97 4.95
C SER A 261 -4.87 11.86 4.39
N LEU A 262 -4.88 12.18 3.08
CA LEU A 262 -3.87 13.06 2.51
C LEU A 262 -3.90 14.47 3.13
N PRO A 263 -5.06 15.14 3.30
CA PRO A 263 -5.11 16.45 3.96
C PRO A 263 -4.55 16.44 5.38
N GLN A 264 -4.75 15.35 6.13
CA GLN A 264 -4.23 15.22 7.48
C GLN A 264 -2.72 14.96 7.46
N LEU A 265 -2.25 14.06 6.58
CA LEU A 265 -0.84 13.76 6.39
C LEU A 265 -0.04 15.02 6.04
N LEU A 266 -0.52 15.85 5.12
CA LEU A 266 0.20 17.05 4.67
C LEU A 266 0.50 18.07 5.78
N LYS A 267 -0.23 18.01 6.91
CA LYS A 267 0.03 18.86 8.09
C LYS A 267 1.33 18.51 8.81
N THR A 268 1.77 17.26 8.73
CA THR A 268 2.95 16.71 9.42
C THR A 268 4.02 16.23 8.45
N TYR A 269 3.64 15.95 7.20
CA TYR A 269 4.49 15.37 6.16
C TYR A 269 5.71 16.22 5.83
N LYS A 270 6.82 15.51 5.61
CA LYS A 270 8.10 16.09 5.20
C LYS A 270 8.56 15.35 3.96
N ILE A 271 8.74 16.07 2.86
CA ILE A 271 9.30 15.51 1.64
C ILE A 271 10.76 15.09 1.94
N GLY A 272 11.05 13.80 1.79
CA GLY A 272 12.35 13.19 2.10
C GLY A 272 12.78 13.36 3.56
N GLY A 273 11.84 13.58 4.48
CA GLY A 273 12.11 13.82 5.90
C GLY A 273 12.62 15.21 6.28
N PHE A 274 12.88 16.11 5.32
CA PHE A 274 13.48 17.43 5.58
C PHE A 274 12.56 18.61 5.24
N LEU A 275 11.82 18.59 4.13
CA LEU A 275 11.06 19.75 3.65
C LEU A 275 9.59 19.64 4.05
N PRO A 276 9.12 20.40 5.06
CA PRO A 276 7.72 20.31 5.48
C PRO A 276 6.79 20.97 4.48
N VAL A 277 5.66 20.32 4.18
CA VAL A 277 4.68 20.87 3.23
C VAL A 277 3.82 21.94 3.88
N LEU A 278 2.93 21.57 4.81
CA LEU A 278 2.02 22.53 5.47
C LEU A 278 2.41 22.85 6.92
N LYS A 279 3.44 22.21 7.48
CA LYS A 279 3.86 22.43 8.88
C LYS A 279 4.13 23.91 9.22
N PRO A 280 4.78 24.73 8.37
CA PRO A 280 4.99 26.15 8.67
C PRO A 280 3.69 26.96 8.75
N LEU A 281 2.59 26.46 8.19
CA LEU A 281 1.28 27.13 8.20
C LEU A 281 0.41 26.76 9.40
N GLN A 282 0.88 25.93 10.32
CA GLN A 282 0.11 25.55 11.52
C GLN A 282 -0.28 26.78 12.37
N SER A 283 0.58 27.80 12.41
CA SER A 283 0.28 29.08 13.09
C SER A 283 -0.72 29.97 12.34
N TYR A 284 -1.08 29.61 11.10
CA TYR A 284 -1.97 30.38 10.22
C TYR A 284 -3.18 29.53 9.79
N PRO A 285 -4.11 29.20 10.72
CA PRO A 285 -5.17 28.22 10.50
C PRO A 285 -6.09 28.59 9.32
N ARG A 286 -6.30 29.88 9.04
CA ARG A 286 -7.12 30.33 7.89
C ARG A 286 -6.49 29.92 6.55
N ILE A 287 -5.18 30.11 6.39
CA ILE A 287 -4.45 29.75 5.17
C ILE A 287 -4.37 28.23 5.04
N ALA A 288 -4.07 27.53 6.15
CA ALA A 288 -4.05 26.08 6.17
C ALA A 288 -5.40 25.46 5.78
N ASN A 289 -6.51 25.99 6.31
CA ASN A 289 -7.86 25.53 5.97
C ASN A 289 -8.22 25.84 4.50
N TYR A 290 -7.84 27.02 4.01
CA TYR A 290 -8.03 27.37 2.60
C TYR A 290 -7.29 26.38 1.69
N LEU A 291 -6.00 26.12 1.93
CA LEU A 291 -5.22 25.17 1.16
C LEU A 291 -5.77 23.74 1.26
N ALA A 292 -6.17 23.31 2.46
CA ALA A 292 -6.79 22.01 2.65
C ALA A 292 -8.09 21.86 1.84
N SER A 293 -8.90 22.92 1.74
CA SER A 293 -10.12 22.92 0.92
C SER A 293 -9.88 22.87 -0.60
N ARG A 294 -8.63 23.08 -1.03
CA ARG A 294 -8.21 22.97 -2.44
C ARG A 294 -7.54 21.63 -2.77
N ILE A 295 -7.45 20.71 -1.82
CA ILE A 295 -6.98 19.34 -2.07
C ILE A 295 -8.07 18.61 -2.85
N ILE A 296 -7.68 17.95 -3.94
CA ILE A 296 -8.62 17.29 -4.86
C ILE A 296 -8.69 15.80 -4.57
N ASP A 297 -7.51 15.17 -4.54
CA ASP A 297 -7.38 13.76 -4.24
C ASP A 297 -7.14 13.64 -2.72
N HIS A 298 -8.14 13.15 -2.00
CA HIS A 298 -8.22 13.24 -0.53
C HIS A 298 -7.67 11.99 0.16
N TRP A 299 -7.77 10.83 -0.49
CA TRP A 299 -7.35 9.54 0.07
C TRP A 299 -7.86 9.29 1.50
N PRO A 300 -9.18 9.27 1.77
CA PRO A 300 -9.75 9.13 3.12
C PRO A 300 -9.65 7.69 3.67
N THR A 301 -8.44 7.24 3.99
CA THR A 301 -8.15 5.89 4.51
C THR A 301 -8.96 5.54 5.75
N LEU A 302 -8.97 6.41 6.78
CA LEU A 302 -9.67 6.13 8.04
C LEU A 302 -11.19 5.98 7.84
N PRO A 303 -11.90 6.94 7.20
CA PRO A 303 -13.33 6.75 6.89
C PRO A 303 -13.61 5.46 6.13
N ARG A 304 -12.75 5.10 5.15
CA ARG A 304 -12.93 3.89 4.35
C ARG A 304 -12.82 2.61 5.19
N LEU A 305 -11.82 2.53 6.07
CA LEU A 305 -11.67 1.39 6.98
C LEU A 305 -12.82 1.31 7.98
N ARG A 306 -13.29 2.44 8.52
CA ARG A 306 -14.47 2.47 9.42
C ARG A 306 -15.73 1.97 8.73
N ALA A 307 -15.96 2.39 7.49
CA ALA A 307 -17.07 1.90 6.68
C ALA A 307 -16.94 0.40 6.39
N LEU A 308 -15.73 -0.06 6.07
CA LEU A 308 -15.44 -1.47 5.81
C LEU A 308 -15.79 -2.34 7.04
N ILE A 309 -15.25 -2.04 8.23
CA ILE A 309 -15.51 -2.87 9.41
C ILE A 309 -16.97 -2.80 9.88
N SER A 310 -17.69 -1.73 9.55
CA SER A 310 -19.13 -1.58 9.82
C SER A 310 -20.01 -2.33 8.83
N ALA A 311 -19.49 -2.71 7.67
CA ALA A 311 -20.29 -3.27 6.60
C ALA A 311 -20.93 -4.61 7.03
N PRO A 312 -22.20 -4.88 6.70
CA PRO A 312 -22.86 -6.13 7.05
C PRO A 312 -22.11 -7.38 6.56
N SER A 313 -21.47 -7.29 5.39
CA SER A 313 -20.63 -8.35 4.81
C SER A 313 -19.41 -8.63 5.70
N SER A 314 -18.69 -7.60 6.16
CA SER A 314 -17.56 -7.75 7.08
C SER A 314 -17.97 -8.27 8.45
N LYS A 315 -19.13 -7.84 8.98
CA LYS A 315 -19.66 -8.39 10.24
C LYS A 315 -19.99 -9.88 10.14
N LYS A 316 -20.43 -10.32 8.96
CA LYS A 316 -20.79 -11.73 8.70
C LYS A 316 -19.57 -12.60 8.40
N ASN A 317 -18.65 -12.13 7.56
CA ASN A 317 -17.58 -12.93 7.00
C ASN A 317 -16.26 -12.81 7.77
N GLY A 318 -16.13 -11.82 8.66
CA GLY A 318 -14.88 -11.50 9.34
C GLY A 318 -13.98 -10.57 8.54
N PHE A 319 -12.92 -10.09 9.19
CA PHE A 319 -11.86 -9.30 8.58
C PHE A 319 -10.60 -9.31 9.46
N HIS A 320 -9.43 -9.23 8.83
CA HIS A 320 -8.15 -9.07 9.52
C HIS A 320 -7.41 -7.87 8.94
N ILE A 321 -7.20 -6.83 9.75
CA ILE A 321 -6.48 -5.62 9.36
C ILE A 321 -5.21 -5.49 10.20
N THR A 322 -4.05 -5.50 9.55
CA THR A 322 -2.75 -5.30 10.19
C THR A 322 -2.17 -3.96 9.76
N LEU A 323 -1.93 -3.08 10.72
CA LEU A 323 -1.22 -1.81 10.55
C LEU A 323 0.23 -2.00 10.99
N LEU A 324 1.20 -1.74 10.12
CA LEU A 324 2.62 -1.90 10.42
C LEU A 324 3.35 -0.59 10.18
N HIS A 325 4.12 -0.11 11.16
CA HIS A 325 4.87 1.15 11.03
C HIS A 325 6.26 1.08 11.66
N ALA A 326 7.22 1.79 11.10
CA ALA A 326 8.53 2.00 11.73
C ALA A 326 8.52 3.28 12.60
N ARG A 327 9.01 3.19 13.85
CA ARG A 327 9.18 4.35 14.72
C ARG A 327 10.15 5.39 14.14
N ASN A 328 11.15 4.94 13.40
CA ASN A 328 12.15 5.79 12.76
C ASN A 328 11.82 6.15 11.29
N ASP A 329 10.56 6.00 10.87
CA ASP A 329 10.10 6.52 9.58
C ASP A 329 10.25 8.05 9.57
N GLN A 330 11.00 8.56 8.59
CA GLN A 330 11.34 9.97 8.49
C GLN A 330 10.31 10.75 7.66
N ASP A 331 9.51 10.06 6.84
CA ASP A 331 8.55 10.67 5.91
C ASP A 331 7.15 10.71 6.53
N ILE A 332 6.68 9.56 7.04
CA ILE A 332 5.36 9.41 7.66
C ILE A 332 5.56 8.99 9.11
N THR A 333 5.17 9.84 10.05
CA THR A 333 5.32 9.52 11.48
C THR A 333 4.43 8.36 11.89
N TYR A 334 4.93 7.45 12.73
CA TYR A 334 4.14 6.31 13.24
C TYR A 334 2.86 6.69 13.99
N TRP A 335 2.75 7.94 14.45
CA TRP A 335 1.52 8.50 15.01
C TRP A 335 0.33 8.45 14.05
N GLU A 336 0.57 8.43 12.73
CA GLU A 336 -0.48 8.26 11.74
C GLU A 336 -1.12 6.86 11.81
N ALA A 337 -0.33 5.81 12.06
CA ALA A 337 -0.85 4.47 12.27
C ALA A 337 -1.59 4.34 13.62
N GLU A 338 -1.11 5.00 14.68
CA GLU A 338 -1.86 5.11 15.94
C GLU A 338 -3.19 5.85 15.72
N ALA A 339 -3.19 6.98 15.01
CA ALA A 339 -4.39 7.76 14.70
C ALA A 339 -5.39 7.02 13.79
N LEU A 340 -4.93 6.01 13.05
CA LEU A 340 -5.80 5.06 12.34
C LEU A 340 -6.34 3.97 13.26
N TYR A 341 -5.49 3.40 14.12
CA TYR A 341 -5.85 2.29 15.00
C TYR A 341 -6.90 2.70 16.04
N GLU A 342 -6.68 3.81 16.76
CA GLU A 342 -7.52 4.18 17.92
C GLU A 342 -9.01 4.29 17.58
N PRO A 343 -9.43 4.96 16.48
CA PRO A 343 -10.85 5.05 16.15
C PRO A 343 -11.44 3.72 15.66
N LEU A 344 -10.65 2.85 15.02
CA LEU A 344 -11.10 1.51 14.60
C LEU A 344 -11.32 0.63 15.82
N ALA A 345 -10.36 0.62 16.75
CA ALA A 345 -10.47 -0.14 18.00
C ALA A 345 -11.62 0.36 18.87
N SER A 346 -11.76 1.67 19.03
CA SER A 346 -12.88 2.27 19.78
C SER A 346 -14.25 1.87 19.19
N GLN A 347 -14.34 1.76 17.86
CA GLN A 347 -15.58 1.35 17.19
C GLN A 347 -15.90 -0.13 17.46
N MET A 348 -14.90 -1.01 17.43
CA MET A 348 -15.08 -2.44 17.71
C MET A 348 -15.41 -2.71 19.18
N LEU A 349 -14.73 -2.03 20.11
CA LEU A 349 -15.00 -2.13 21.54
C LEU A 349 -16.37 -1.56 21.97
N GLY A 350 -17.05 -0.84 21.08
CA GLY A 350 -18.44 -0.43 21.27
C GLY A 350 -19.46 -1.56 21.05
N GLU A 351 -19.03 -2.70 20.48
CA GLU A 351 -19.83 -3.92 20.32
C GLU A 351 -19.50 -4.92 21.45
N GLU A 352 -20.47 -5.76 21.83
CA GLU A 352 -20.24 -6.84 22.80
C GLU A 352 -19.32 -7.94 22.21
N GLY A 353 -18.52 -8.58 23.07
CA GLY A 353 -17.66 -9.72 22.67
C GLY A 353 -16.34 -9.34 22.00
N PHE A 354 -15.82 -8.14 22.29
CA PHE A 354 -14.51 -7.68 21.83
C PHE A 354 -13.54 -7.47 23.00
N VAL A 355 -12.28 -7.85 22.79
CA VAL A 355 -11.19 -7.70 23.76
C VAL A 355 -10.04 -6.91 23.13
N ALA A 356 -9.43 -6.03 23.92
CA ALA A 356 -8.23 -5.30 23.54
C ALA A 356 -6.99 -5.80 24.28
N GLU A 357 -5.87 -5.86 23.57
CA GLU A 357 -4.54 -6.16 24.09
C GLU A 357 -3.59 -5.02 23.72
N GLU A 358 -2.78 -4.57 24.68
CA GLU A 358 -1.72 -3.58 24.43
C GLU A 358 -0.43 -4.00 25.14
N GLU A 359 0.66 -4.05 24.37
CA GLU A 359 2.02 -4.27 24.86
C GLU A 359 2.95 -3.18 24.33
N ARG A 360 3.75 -2.56 25.21
CA ARG A 360 4.71 -1.51 24.80
C ARG A 360 6.04 -1.67 25.51
N ARG A 361 7.14 -1.55 24.76
CA ARG A 361 8.50 -1.56 25.35
C ARG A 361 8.67 -0.29 26.18
N THR A 362 9.05 -0.46 27.45
CA THR A 362 9.46 0.66 28.31
C THR A 362 10.89 1.11 27.98
N ILE A 363 11.24 2.35 28.34
CA ILE A 363 12.57 2.94 28.11
C ILE A 363 13.69 2.16 28.84
N HIS A 364 13.34 1.38 29.87
CA HIS A 364 14.27 0.65 30.74
C HIS A 364 14.08 -0.88 30.77
N GLY A 365 13.24 -1.49 29.91
CA GLY A 365 12.86 -2.91 30.01
C GLY A 365 13.05 -3.72 28.72
N GLY A 366 13.51 -4.98 28.86
CA GLY A 366 13.94 -5.89 27.79
C GLY A 366 12.88 -6.40 26.80
N ASP A 367 13.16 -7.53 26.12
CA ASP A 367 12.50 -8.03 24.89
C ASP A 367 11.02 -8.47 24.97
N ARG A 368 10.27 -8.02 25.99
CA ARG A 368 8.91 -8.50 26.32
C ARG A 368 7.78 -7.90 25.47
N VAL A 369 7.98 -7.66 24.18
CA VAL A 369 6.87 -7.26 23.29
C VAL A 369 6.77 -8.25 22.15
N LYS A 370 5.54 -8.73 21.90
CA LYS A 370 5.21 -9.66 20.82
C LYS A 370 5.91 -9.28 19.52
N ARG A 371 6.45 -10.32 18.87
CA ARG A 371 7.14 -10.25 17.58
C ARG A 371 8.38 -9.33 17.58
N GLY A 372 8.84 -8.83 18.73
CA GLY A 372 9.96 -7.88 18.82
C GLY A 372 9.57 -6.45 18.47
N ALA A 373 8.28 -6.11 18.48
CA ALA A 373 7.81 -4.75 18.22
C ALA A 373 8.25 -3.77 19.33
N PHE A 374 8.22 -2.47 19.01
CA PHE A 374 8.35 -1.40 20.00
C PHE A 374 7.01 -1.16 20.71
N ALA A 375 5.91 -1.19 19.95
CA ALA A 375 4.54 -1.21 20.48
C ALA A 375 3.70 -2.19 19.67
N TYR A 376 2.82 -2.91 20.34
CA TYR A 376 1.84 -3.81 19.76
C TYR A 376 0.48 -3.52 20.39
N LYS A 377 -0.53 -3.30 19.56
CA LYS A 377 -1.93 -3.14 19.99
C LYS A 377 -2.80 -4.05 19.15
N LYS A 378 -3.82 -4.63 19.75
CA LYS A 378 -4.76 -5.51 19.05
C LYS A 378 -6.16 -5.36 19.65
N VAL A 379 -7.16 -5.40 18.80
CA VAL A 379 -8.56 -5.61 19.17
C VAL A 379 -9.08 -6.78 18.35
N GLU A 380 -9.77 -7.71 19.00
CA GLU A 380 -10.40 -8.85 18.31
C GLU A 380 -11.71 -9.26 18.97
N ASP A 381 -12.57 -9.92 18.22
CA ASP A 381 -13.73 -10.60 18.79
C ASP A 381 -13.35 -11.92 19.44
N ASP A 382 -14.23 -12.47 20.28
CA ASP A 382 -14.01 -13.72 21.02
C ASP A 382 -13.66 -14.93 20.11
N LYS A 383 -14.03 -14.86 18.84
CA LYS A 383 -13.77 -15.90 17.83
C LYS A 383 -12.46 -15.69 17.07
N GLY A 384 -11.91 -14.48 17.11
CA GLY A 384 -10.75 -14.07 16.32
C GLY A 384 -11.07 -13.86 14.83
N ASP A 385 -12.34 -13.81 14.43
CA ASP A 385 -12.78 -13.64 13.04
C ASP A 385 -12.73 -12.17 12.61
N ARG A 386 -12.84 -11.24 13.56
CA ARG A 386 -12.78 -9.79 13.32
C ARG A 386 -11.66 -9.18 14.15
N MET A 387 -10.61 -8.70 13.48
CA MET A 387 -9.39 -8.24 14.13
C MET A 387 -8.83 -6.98 13.48
N VAL A 388 -8.37 -6.04 14.31
CA VAL A 388 -7.43 -4.97 13.93
C VAL A 388 -6.22 -5.03 14.84
N GLU A 389 -5.03 -5.07 14.26
CA GLU A 389 -3.77 -4.97 15.01
C GLU A 389 -2.89 -3.83 14.49
N LEU A 390 -2.09 -3.25 15.39
CA LEU A 390 -1.06 -2.27 15.12
C LEU A 390 0.27 -2.78 15.66
N GLU A 391 1.26 -2.86 14.79
CA GLU A 391 2.64 -3.17 15.13
C GLU A 391 3.53 -1.97 14.78
N VAL A 392 4.12 -1.34 15.79
CA VAL A 392 5.14 -0.30 15.61
C VAL A 392 6.49 -0.91 15.92
N VAL A 393 7.38 -1.04 14.95
CA VAL A 393 8.74 -1.56 15.16
C VAL A 393 9.74 -0.43 15.40
N ARG A 394 10.87 -0.74 16.06
CA ARG A 394 11.88 0.28 16.39
C ARG A 394 12.61 0.81 15.15
N PHE A 395 12.95 -0.10 14.23
CA PHE A 395 13.76 0.19 13.05
C PHE A 395 13.14 -0.46 11.82
N GLY A 396 12.97 0.36 10.78
CA GLY A 396 12.50 -0.03 9.45
C GLY A 396 12.71 1.08 8.41
N GLY A 397 13.05 2.31 8.85
CA GLY A 397 13.29 3.45 7.96
C GLY A 397 12.06 3.78 7.11
N ILE A 398 12.28 4.36 5.93
CA ILE A 398 11.26 4.49 4.87
C ILE A 398 10.99 3.08 4.34
N MET A 399 10.19 2.31 5.07
CA MET A 399 9.48 1.11 4.60
C MET A 399 10.32 -0.16 4.35
N ARG A 400 11.53 -0.28 4.91
CA ARG A 400 12.30 -1.54 5.00
C ARG A 400 11.88 -2.38 6.22
N LEU A 401 10.63 -2.82 6.21
CA LEU A 401 10.03 -3.56 7.33
C LEU A 401 10.11 -5.10 7.16
N TRP A 402 10.50 -5.56 5.98
CA TRP A 402 10.41 -6.97 5.58
C TRP A 402 11.70 -7.79 5.78
N GLY A 403 12.83 -7.13 6.04
CA GLY A 403 14.18 -7.74 6.04
C GLY A 403 14.55 -8.67 7.21
N GLY A 404 13.57 -9.29 7.90
CA GLY A 404 13.88 -10.21 9.01
C GLY A 404 12.71 -10.80 9.77
N ARG A 405 11.46 -10.62 9.33
CA ARG A 405 10.28 -11.17 10.03
C ARG A 405 9.47 -12.04 9.09
N ARG A 406 9.34 -13.32 9.44
CA ARG A 406 8.25 -14.18 8.93
C ARG A 406 6.96 -13.59 9.49
N LEU A 407 6.27 -12.80 8.70
CA LEU A 407 4.94 -12.35 9.06
C LEU A 407 4.04 -13.59 9.11
N VAL A 408 3.52 -13.88 10.30
CA VAL A 408 2.44 -14.84 10.53
C VAL A 408 1.15 -14.19 10.00
N LEU A 409 1.12 -13.84 8.70
CA LEU A 409 -0.02 -13.20 8.02
C LEU A 409 -0.98 -14.22 7.43
N LEU A 410 -0.53 -15.47 7.29
CA LEU A 410 -1.25 -16.50 6.52
C LEU A 410 -1.57 -17.75 7.35
N SER A 411 -1.46 -17.70 8.68
CA SER A 411 -1.97 -18.74 9.58
C SER A 411 -3.29 -18.29 10.22
N GLY A 412 -4.31 -18.07 9.40
CA GLY A 412 -5.72 -18.16 9.83
C GLY A 412 -6.17 -19.62 10.08
N GLY A 413 -5.22 -20.57 10.11
CA GLY A 413 -5.48 -21.96 10.48
C GLY A 413 -5.22 -22.14 11.98
N ARG A 414 -6.28 -22.51 12.71
CA ARG A 414 -6.26 -22.99 14.10
C ARG A 414 -4.90 -23.57 14.51
N LEU A 415 -4.22 -22.92 15.44
CA LEU A 415 -3.35 -23.65 16.36
C LEU A 415 -4.30 -24.45 17.28
N GLN A 416 -4.75 -25.62 16.82
CA GLN A 416 -5.27 -26.63 17.73
C GLN A 416 -4.13 -26.97 18.69
N GLY A 417 -4.38 -26.74 19.99
CA GLY A 417 -3.49 -27.18 21.05
C GLY A 417 -3.20 -28.67 20.92
N GLY A 418 -1.94 -28.99 20.69
CA GLY A 418 -1.35 -30.29 20.97
C GLY A 418 -0.44 -30.11 22.18
N ARG A 419 -0.65 -30.94 23.19
CA ARG A 419 -0.02 -30.93 24.52
C ARG A 419 1.50 -30.85 24.51
#